data_AF-A0A438GXZ2-F1
#
_entry.id   AF-A0A438GXZ2-F1
#
_cell.length_a   1.000
_cell.length_b   1.000
_cell.length_c   1.000
_cell.angle_alpha   90.00
_cell.angle_beta   90.00
_cell.angle_gamma   90.00
#
_symmetry.space_group_name_H-M   'P 1'
#
loop_
_entity.id
_entity.type
_entity.pdbx_description
1 polymer ?
#
loop_
_entity_poly.entity_id
_entity_poly.type
_entity_poly.pdbx_seq_one_letter_code
_entity_poly.pdbx_strand_id
1 'polypeptide(L)' 'MEVSSLTAAPSILDGDNYETWAVRMTVHLQALDVWEAVEENYEVPPWEPIQLWLK' A
#
# COMPACT_ATOMS: atom_id res chain seq x y z
N MET A 1 -12.51 -6.32 25.00
CA MET A 1 -12.38 -7.18 23.81
C MET A 1 -12.71 -6.27 22.65
N GLU A 2 -11.70 -5.62 22.10
CA GLU A 2 -11.87 -4.59 21.08
C GLU A 2 -12.11 -5.28 19.73
N VAL A 3 -13.34 -5.72 19.52
CA VAL A 3 -13.84 -6.11 18.21
C VAL A 3 -14.07 -4.84 17.41
N SER A 4 -13.20 -4.60 16.43
CA SER A 4 -13.47 -3.95 15.13
C SER A 4 -12.32 -3.05 14.66
N SER A 5 -11.16 -3.65 14.37
CA SER A 5 -10.13 -3.00 13.54
C SER A 5 -10.39 -3.12 12.03
N LEU A 6 -11.57 -3.61 11.61
CA LEU A 6 -11.94 -3.76 10.20
C LEU A 6 -13.07 -2.81 9.74
N THR A 7 -13.63 -1.99 10.64
CA THR A 7 -14.68 -1.01 10.32
C THR A 7 -14.22 0.45 10.44
N ALA A 8 -12.97 0.70 10.82
CA ALA A 8 -12.39 2.03 10.71
C ALA A 8 -12.21 2.31 9.22
N ALA A 9 -12.93 3.32 8.70
CA ALA A 9 -12.66 3.85 7.36
C ALA A 9 -11.14 4.05 7.21
N PRO A 10 -10.53 3.73 6.04
CA PRO A 10 -9.12 3.95 5.85
C PRO A 10 -8.83 5.40 6.24
N SER A 11 -8.00 5.59 7.26
CA SER A 11 -7.49 6.91 7.60
C SER A 11 -6.96 7.49 6.29
N ILE A 12 -7.50 8.65 5.89
CA ILE A 12 -7.12 9.34 4.66
C ILE A 12 -5.60 9.38 4.64
N LEU A 13 -4.99 8.81 3.60
CA LEU A 13 -3.54 8.83 3.45
C LEU A 13 -3.10 10.29 3.37
N ASP A 14 -2.26 10.69 4.32
CA ASP A 14 -1.56 11.97 4.33
C ASP A 14 -0.05 11.73 4.41
N GLY A 15 0.75 12.78 4.27
CA GLY A 15 2.21 12.67 4.29
C GLY A 15 2.79 12.24 5.64
N ASP A 16 2.08 12.47 6.74
CA ASP A 16 2.56 12.20 8.10
C ASP A 16 2.18 10.79 8.58
N ASN A 17 1.16 10.18 7.96
CA ASN A 17 0.58 8.91 8.40
C ASN A 17 0.97 7.70 7.55
N TYR A 18 1.87 7.89 6.57
CA TYR A 18 2.28 6.85 5.61
C TYR A 18 2.67 5.53 6.28
N GLU A 19 3.51 5.57 7.32
CA GLU A 19 3.97 4.35 8.02
C GLU A 19 2.81 3.55 8.62
N THR A 20 1.86 4.25 9.26
CA THR A 20 0.68 3.61 9.86
C THR A 20 -0.27 3.08 8.78
N TRP A 21 -0.45 3.84 7.69
CA TRP A 21 -1.28 3.45 6.56
C TRP A 21 -0.71 2.21 5.84
N ALA A 22 0.61 2.20 5.59
CA ALA A 22 1.31 1.11 4.91
C ALA A 22 1.14 -0.21 5.67
N VAL A 23 1.41 -0.22 6.98
CA VAL A 23 1.24 -1.43 7.81
C VAL A 23 -0.21 -1.94 7.77
N ARG A 24 -1.21 -1.05 7.86
CA ARG A 24 -2.62 -1.44 7.80
C ARG A 24 -2.99 -2.03 6.44
N MET A 25 -2.56 -1.39 5.35
CA MET A 25 -2.85 -1.85 3.99
C MET A 25 -2.21 -3.21 3.72
N THR A 26 -0.95 -3.40 4.11
CA THR A 26 -0.26 -4.69 3.98
C THR A 26 -1.01 -5.80 4.71
N VAL A 27 -1.35 -5.61 5.99
CA VAL A 27 -2.09 -6.63 6.77
C VAL A 27 -3.47 -6.90 6.16
N HIS A 28 -4.16 -5.88 5.67
CA HIS A 28 -5.47 -6.02 5.05
C HIS A 28 -5.40 -6.86 3.76
N LEU A 29 -4.45 -6.57 2.89
CA LEU A 29 -4.24 -7.31 1.63
C LEU A 29 -3.75 -8.74 1.88
N GLN A 30 -2.91 -8.95 2.90
CA GLN A 30 -2.49 -10.29 3.32
C GLN A 30 -3.67 -11.11 3.85
N ALA A 31 -4.55 -10.50 4.66
CA ALA A 31 -5.74 -11.19 5.17
C ALA A 31 -6.77 -11.52 4.09
N LEU A 32 -6.81 -10.71 3.02
CA LEU A 32 -7.64 -10.94 1.84
C LEU A 32 -7.00 -11.90 0.82
N ASP A 33 -5.78 -12.38 1.08
CA ASP A 33 -5.01 -13.25 0.17
C ASP A 33 -4.79 -12.63 -1.22
N VAL A 34 -4.71 -11.30 -1.28
CA VAL A 34 -4.48 -10.53 -2.52
C VAL A 34 -3.13 -9.82 -2.53
N TRP A 35 -2.36 -9.91 -1.43
CA TRP A 35 -1.02 -9.31 -1.34
C TRP A 35 -0.09 -9.87 -2.42
N GLU A 36 -0.08 -11.19 -2.61
CA GLU A 36 0.72 -11.86 -3.64
C GLU A 36 0.37 -11.32 -5.04
N ALA A 37 -0.92 -11.19 -5.36
CA ALA A 37 -1.35 -10.63 -6.65
C ALA A 37 -0.95 -9.16 -6.85
N VAL A 38 -0.85 -8.36 -5.78
CA VAL A 38 -0.38 -6.96 -5.89
C VAL A 38 1.15 -6.91 -6.03
N GLU A 39 1.88 -7.77 -5.33
CA GLU A 39 3.33 -7.81 -5.34
C GLU A 39 3.87 -8.41 -6.65
N GLU A 40 3.30 -9.51 -7.13
CA GLU A 40 3.71 -10.18 -8.37
C GLU A 40 3.41 -9.35 -9.63
N ASN A 41 2.35 -8.55 -9.61
CA ASN A 41 2.01 -7.65 -10.71
C ASN A 41 2.79 -6.32 -10.68
N TYR A 42 3.69 -6.12 -9.71
CA TYR A 42 4.55 -4.93 -9.67
C TYR A 42 5.80 -5.15 -10.51
N GLU A 43 5.71 -4.83 -11.80
CA GLU A 43 6.90 -4.68 -12.63
C GLU A 43 7.61 -3.39 -12.22
N VAL A 44 8.77 -3.51 -11.58
CA VAL A 44 9.65 -2.35 -11.35
C VAL A 44 10.17 -1.93 -12.73
N PRO A 45 9.77 -0.76 -13.26
CA PRO A 45 10.36 -0.29 -14.50
C PRO A 45 11.89 -0.21 -14.28
N PRO A 46 12.70 -0.49 -15.33
CA PRO A 46 14.13 -0.20 -15.27
C PRO A 46 14.30 1.21 -14.72
N TRP A 47 15.31 1.45 -13.88
CA TRP A 47 15.60 2.78 -13.37
C TRP A 47 15.91 3.71 -14.54
N GLU A 48 14.86 4.26 -15.13
CA GLU A 48 14.97 5.22 -16.19
C GLU A 48 15.38 6.51 -15.51
N PRO A 49 16.41 7.20 -16.02
CA PRO A 49 16.81 8.46 -15.45
C PRO A 49 15.55 9.32 -15.30
N ILE A 50 15.34 9.95 -14.14
CA ILE A 50 14.18 10.82 -13.85
C ILE A 50 13.93 11.84 -14.98
N GLN A 51 14.97 12.15 -15.75
CA GLN A 51 14.95 12.94 -16.99
C GLN A 51 14.04 12.42 -18.11
N LEU A 52 13.72 11.12 -18.17
CA LEU A 52 12.87 10.54 -19.21
C LEU A 52 11.37 10.78 -18.95
N TRP A 53 10.98 10.90 -17.68
CA TRP A 53 9.60 11.20 -17.26
C TRP A 53 9.25 12.69 -17.31
N LEU A 54 10.22 13.54 -17.67
CA LEU A 54 10.11 15.00 -17.72
C LEU A 54 10.05 15.55 -19.17
N LYS A 55 9.97 14.68 -20.18
CA LYS A 55 9.85 15.06 -21.60
C LYS A 55 8.50 14.67 -22.17
#